data_AF-A0A958N8X0-F1
#
_entry.id   AF-A0A958N8X0-F1
#
_cell.length_a   1.000
_cell.length_b   1.000
_cell.length_c   1.000
_cell.angle_alpha   90.00
_cell.angle_beta   90.00
_cell.angle_gamma   90.00
#
_symmetry.space_group_name_H-M   'P 1'
#
loop_
_entity.id
_entity.type
_entity.pdbx_description
1 polymer ?
#
loop_
_entity_poly.entity_id
_entity_poly.type
_entity_poly.pdbx_seq_one_letter_code
_entity_poly.pdbx_strand_id
1 'polypeptide(L)'
;MANLKALRAKIVTTKKTQQTTRAMKMVSAAKLKRAQDSVVNARPYSDKLKSFIKKLAASPELKHPLLDEPTESGRVLLVVLTSDRGLCGGFNNN
;
A
#
# COMPACT_ATOMS: atom_id res chain seq x y z
N MET A 1 23.06 27.37 31.96
CA MET A 1 24.01 27.65 30.85
C MET A 1 24.03 26.47 29.90
N ALA A 2 23.92 26.71 28.60
CA ALA A 2 24.06 25.64 27.59
C ALA A 2 25.47 25.02 27.72
N ASN A 3 25.53 23.78 28.19
CA ASN A 3 26.79 23.07 28.40
C ASN A 3 27.29 22.55 27.05
N LEU A 4 28.54 22.88 26.66
CA LEU A 4 29.21 22.37 25.46
C LEU A 4 29.11 20.83 25.32
N LYS A 5 29.08 20.11 26.44
CA LYS A 5 28.84 18.67 26.49
C LYS A 5 27.46 18.28 25.95
N ALA A 6 26.42 19.02 26.31
CA ALA A 6 25.04 18.78 25.85
C ALA A 6 24.91 19.04 24.34
N LEU A 7 25.58 20.07 23.81
CA LEU A 7 25.59 20.35 22.38
C LEU A 7 26.28 19.21 21.60
N ARG A 8 27.45 18.76 22.06
CA ARG A 8 28.15 17.61 21.45
C ARG A 8 27.31 16.34 21.49
N ALA A 9 26.63 16.07 22.60
CA ALA A 9 25.72 14.93 22.72
C ALA A 9 24.59 15.00 21.68
N LYS A 10 23.94 16.17 21.52
CA LYS A 10 22.88 16.39 20.54
C LYS A 10 23.35 16.19 19.10
N ILE A 11 24.56 16.65 18.76
CA ILE A 11 25.15 16.43 17.43
C ILE A 11 25.31 14.93 17.16
N VAL A 12 25.83 14.17 18.14
CA VAL A 12 26.02 12.72 18.01
C VAL A 12 24.69 12.00 17.86
N THR A 13 23.67 12.34 18.66
CA THR A 13 22.34 11.73 18.55
C THR A 13 21.70 12.01 17.20
N THR A 14 21.71 13.26 16.72
CA THR A 14 21.12 13.62 15.42
C THR A 14 21.85 12.92 14.26
N LYS A 15 23.18 12.83 14.30
CA LYS A 15 23.95 12.07 13.29
C LYS A 15 23.57 10.59 13.27
N LYS A 16 23.40 9.96 14.43
CA LYS A 16 22.94 8.56 14.52
C LYS A 16 21.53 8.40 13.96
N THR A 17 20.59 9.26 14.35
CA THR A 17 19.22 9.25 13.81
C THR A 17 19.22 9.42 12.29
N GLN A 18 20.04 10.32 11.74
CA GLN A 18 20.18 10.52 10.29
C GLN A 18 20.68 9.26 9.57
N GLN A 19 21.65 8.55 10.14
CA GLN A 19 22.15 7.30 9.57
C GLN A 19 21.06 6.21 9.57
N THR A 20 20.33 6.07 10.69
CA THR A 20 19.22 5.10 10.79
C THR A 20 18.11 5.41 9.79
N THR A 21 17.65 6.66 9.70
CA THR A 21 16.59 7.02 8.75
C THR A 21 17.04 6.92 7.29
N ARG A 22 18.31 7.20 6.99
CA ARG A 22 18.88 6.96 5.66
C ARG A 22 18.85 5.48 5.30
N ALA A 23 19.21 4.59 6.22
CA ALA A 23 19.11 3.15 6.02
C ALA A 23 17.65 2.71 5.82
N MET A 24 16.72 3.19 6.66
CA MET A 24 15.28 2.90 6.53
C MET A 24 14.72 3.35 5.17
N LYS A 25 15.14 4.51 4.66
CA LYS A 25 14.76 5.01 3.34
C LYS A 25 15.19 4.03 2.24
N MET A 26 16.43 3.55 2.28
CA MET A 26 16.95 2.61 1.29
C MET A 26 16.22 1.25 1.36
N VAL A 27 15.99 0.73 2.56
CA VAL A 27 15.23 -0.52 2.76
C VAL A 27 13.79 -0.38 2.26
N SER A 28 13.14 0.75 2.54
CA SER A 28 11.77 1.01 2.10
C SER A 28 11.67 1.15 0.59
N ALA A 29 12.65 1.82 -0.04
CA ALA A 29 12.73 1.92 -1.49
C ALA A 29 12.90 0.53 -2.16
N ALA A 30 13.75 -0.33 -1.59
CA ALA A 30 13.91 -1.70 -2.10
C ALA A 30 12.62 -2.53 -1.96
N LYS A 31 11.91 -2.41 -0.82
CA LYS A 31 10.62 -3.07 -0.61
C LYS A 31 9.55 -2.57 -1.59
N LEU A 32 9.48 -1.26 -1.81
CA LEU A 32 8.55 -0.66 -2.77
C LEU A 32 8.81 -1.19 -4.18
N LYS A 33 10.07 -1.21 -4.62
CA LYS A 33 10.44 -1.77 -5.92
C LYS A 33 9.99 -3.23 -6.06
N ARG A 34 10.27 -4.07 -5.06
CA ARG A 34 9.84 -5.48 -5.07
C ARG A 34 8.31 -5.63 -5.16
N ALA A 35 7.57 -4.78 -4.46
CA ALA A 35 6.10 -4.77 -4.53
C ALA A 35 5.61 -4.34 -5.92
N GLN A 36 6.21 -3.29 -6.51
CA GLN A 36 5.91 -2.84 -7.86
C GLN A 36 6.17 -3.93 -8.90
N ASP A 37 7.32 -4.59 -8.82
CA ASP A 37 7.68 -5.69 -9.72
C ASP A 37 6.68 -6.84 -9.61
N SER A 38 6.24 -7.17 -8.39
CA SER A 38 5.23 -8.20 -8.15
C SER A 38 3.88 -7.85 -8.80
N VAL A 39 3.45 -6.58 -8.69
CA VAL A 39 2.22 -6.10 -9.34
C VAL A 39 2.36 -6.16 -10.86
N VAL A 40 3.48 -5.73 -11.42
CA VAL A 40 3.73 -5.77 -12.87
C VAL A 40 3.70 -7.20 -13.39
N ASN A 41 4.34 -8.14 -12.68
CA ASN A 41 4.35 -9.55 -13.04
C ASN A 41 2.95 -10.21 -12.96
N ALA A 42 2.08 -9.71 -12.07
CA ALA A 42 0.71 -10.19 -11.96
C ALA A 42 -0.24 -9.64 -13.04
N ARG A 43 0.12 -8.54 -13.73
CA ARG A 43 -0.75 -7.88 -14.73
C ARG A 43 -1.27 -8.83 -15.82
N PRO A 44 -0.44 -9.65 -16.49
CA PRO A 44 -0.92 -10.49 -17.59
C PRO A 44 -2.02 -11.46 -17.15
N TYR A 45 -1.92 -11.99 -15.93
CA TYR A 45 -2.97 -12.83 -15.36
C TYR A 45 -4.25 -12.04 -15.12
N SER A 46 -4.15 -10.90 -14.44
CA SER A 46 -5.30 -10.03 -14.13
C SER A 46 -6.02 -9.55 -15.39
N ASP A 47 -5.28 -9.19 -16.43
CA ASP A 47 -5.83 -8.73 -17.71
C ASP A 47 -6.58 -9.86 -18.43
N LYS A 48 -6.01 -11.07 -18.44
CA LYS A 48 -6.64 -12.23 -19.07
C LYS A 48 -7.88 -12.68 -18.29
N LEU A 49 -7.81 -12.69 -16.96
CA LEU A 49 -8.95 -12.98 -16.10
C LEU A 49 -10.09 -11.97 -16.31
N LYS A 50 -9.76 -10.67 -16.36
CA LYS A 50 -10.74 -9.62 -16.63
C LYS A 50 -11.40 -9.78 -18.00
N SER A 51 -10.63 -10.12 -19.04
CA SER A 51 -11.16 -10.42 -20.37
C SER A 51 -12.10 -11.63 -20.36
N PHE A 52 -11.73 -12.70 -19.64
CA PHE A 52 -12.57 -13.88 -19.49
C PHE A 52 -13.89 -13.57 -18.77
N ILE A 53 -13.83 -12.89 -17.62
CA ILE A 53 -15.03 -12.46 -16.88
C ILE A 53 -15.92 -11.58 -17.74
N LYS A 54 -15.34 -10.65 -18.53
CA LYS A 54 -16.11 -9.79 -19.43
C LYS A 54 -16.85 -10.58 -20.51
N LYS A 55 -16.21 -11.60 -21.10
CA LYS A 55 -16.86 -12.49 -22.08
C LYS A 55 -17.99 -13.29 -21.45
N LEU A 56 -17.76 -13.79 -20.24
CA LEU A 56 -18.74 -14.56 -19.49
C LEU A 56 -19.96 -13.71 -19.13
N ALA A 57 -19.75 -12.48 -18.64
CA ALA A 57 -20.80 -11.53 -18.30
C ALA A 57 -21.60 -11.01 -19.51
N ALA A 58 -21.08 -11.12 -20.72
CA ALA A 58 -21.80 -10.76 -21.95
C ALA A 58 -22.79 -11.85 -22.41
N SER A 59 -22.78 -13.03 -21.79
CA SER A 59 -23.72 -14.11 -22.13
C SER A 59 -25.11 -13.81 -21.57
N PRO A 60 -26.15 -13.67 -22.42
CA PRO A 60 -27.50 -13.30 -21.97
C PRO A 60 -28.19 -14.40 -21.14
N GLU A 61 -27.70 -15.64 -21.18
CA GLU A 61 -28.20 -16.74 -20.37
C GLU A 61 -27.63 -16.75 -18.94
N LEU A 62 -26.54 -16.01 -18.69
CA LEU A 62 -25.88 -16.00 -17.40
C LEU A 62 -26.50 -14.94 -16.48
N LYS A 63 -27.37 -15.38 -15.58
CA LYS A 63 -27.87 -14.55 -14.46
C LYS A 63 -27.08 -14.84 -13.20
N HIS A 64 -26.38 -13.84 -12.66
CA HIS A 64 -25.58 -14.01 -11.45
C HIS A 64 -25.63 -12.74 -10.58
N PRO A 65 -25.95 -12.83 -9.27
CA PRO A 65 -26.09 -11.66 -8.39
C PRO A 65 -24.88 -10.72 -8.30
N LEU A 66 -23.68 -11.20 -8.60
CA LEU A 66 -22.46 -10.37 -8.65
C LEU A 66 -22.28 -9.57 -9.96
N LEU A 67 -23.08 -9.86 -10.98
CA LEU A 67 -23.04 -9.18 -12.29
C LEU A 67 -24.20 -8.19 -12.46
N ASP A 68 -25.23 -8.28 -11.62
CA ASP A 68 -26.41 -7.43 -11.63
C ASP A 68 -26.31 -6.33 -10.55
N GLU A 69 -27.00 -5.20 -10.76
CA GLU A 69 -27.14 -4.20 -9.70
C GLU A 69 -27.98 -4.76 -8.55
N PRO A 70 -27.58 -4.56 -7.28
CA PRO A 70 -28.38 -4.98 -6.14
C PRO A 70 -29.75 -4.29 -6.16
N THR A 71 -30.82 -5.09 -6.07
CA THR A 71 -32.20 -4.61 -6.07
C THR A 71 -32.64 -3.99 -4.73
N GLU A 72 -31.85 -4.15 -3.67
CA GLU A 72 -32.14 -3.61 -2.34
C GLU A 72 -30.96 -2.81 -1.77
N SER A 73 -31.26 -1.70 -1.09
CA SER A 73 -30.31 -0.89 -0.32
C SER A 73 -29.90 -1.63 0.96
N GLY A 74 -29.10 -2.68 0.79
CA GLY A 74 -28.60 -3.53 1.88
C GLY A 74 -27.45 -2.91 2.66
N ARG A 75 -26.88 -3.69 3.58
CA ARG A 75 -25.69 -3.30 4.35
C ARG A 75 -24.47 -3.24 3.43
N VAL A 76 -23.73 -2.15 3.49
CA VAL A 76 -22.46 -1.98 2.76
C VAL A 76 -21.30 -2.45 3.63
N LEU A 77 -20.43 -3.30 3.07
CA LEU A 77 -19.17 -3.67 3.70
C LEU A 77 -18.06 -2.74 3.21
N LEU A 78 -17.40 -2.07 4.14
CA LEU A 78 -16.17 -1.31 3.87
C LEU A 78 -14.97 -2.13 4.33
N VAL A 79 -13.99 -2.29 3.44
CA VAL A 79 -12.71 -2.91 3.76
C VAL A 79 -11.62 -1.86 3.64
N VAL A 80 -10.96 -1.54 4.76
CA VAL A 80 -9.89 -0.53 4.82
C VAL A 80 -8.54 -1.23 4.88
N LEU A 81 -7.61 -0.81 4.03
CA LEU A 81 -6.26 -1.36 3.97
C LEU A 81 -5.26 -0.30 4.44
N THR A 82 -4.54 -0.59 5.52
CA THR A 82 -3.56 0.33 6.15
C THR A 82 -2.18 -0.32 6.26
N SER A 83 -1.17 0.44 6.66
CA SER A 83 0.16 -0.11 6.93
C SER A 83 0.28 -0.63 8.36
N ASP A 84 0.95 -1.78 8.54
CA ASP A 84 1.28 -2.31 9.87
C ASP A 84 2.37 -1.51 10.60
N ARG A 85 3.24 -0.82 9.83
CA ARG A 85 4.36 -0.05 10.37
C ARG A 85 4.05 1.44 10.40
N GLY A 86 4.54 2.12 11.45
CA GLY A 86 4.54 3.57 11.56
C GLY A 86 5.65 4.26 10.75
N LEU A 87 5.85 5.57 10.99
CA LEU A 87 6.74 6.44 10.20
C LEU A 87 6.42 6.44 8.70
N CYS A 88 5.14 6.26 8.37
CA CYS A 88 4.60 6.21 7.01
C CYS A 88 4.20 7.59 6.45
N GLY A 89 4.61 8.68 7.11
CA GLY A 89 4.13 10.02 6.77
C GLY A 89 2.61 10.13 6.96
N GLY A 90 1.92 10.68 5.96
CA GLY A 90 0.46 10.83 5.97
C GLY A 90 -0.33 9.60 5.51
N PHE A 91 0.30 8.46 5.22
CA PHE A 91 -0.37 7.34 4.54
C PHE A 91 -1.63 6.81 5.25
N ASN A 92 -1.59 6.58 6.57
CA ASN A 92 -2.74 6.05 7.31
C ASN A 92 -3.75 7.14 7.73
N ASN A 93 -3.40 8.42 7.62
CA ASN A 93 -4.28 9.53 8.02
C ASN A 93 -5.10 10.08 6.84
N ASN A 94 -4.74 9.70 5.61
CA ASN A 94 -5.45 10.03 4.38
C ASN A 94 -6.34 8.87 3.95
#